data_AF-A0A1H9QIK8-F1
#
_entry.id   AF-A0A1H9QIK8-F1
#
_cell.length_a   1.000
_cell.length_b   1.000
_cell.length_c   1.000
_cell.angle_alpha   90.00
_cell.angle_beta   90.00
_cell.angle_gamma   90.00
#
_symmetry.space_group_name_H-M   'P 1'
#
loop_
_entity.id
_entity.type
_entity.pdbx_description
1 polymer ?
#
loop_
_entity_poly.entity_id
_entity_poly.type
_entity_poly.pdbx_seq_one_letter_code
_entity_poly.pdbx_strand_id
1 'polypeptide(L)'
;MGLINKTKVTDNLSVIIGHQSIDVIKKEQFPFDLQIRFVKVSNRQLDSEQETPVFTPTYQMAFMAIPNNDLSFTNTEEIKTFSKALKEVKDLFEFAKDNKDNWFETALFEGVLLERVGGN
;
A
#
# COMPACT_ATOMS: atom_id res chain seq x y z
N MET A 1 18.79 10.50 11.06
CA MET A 1 17.35 10.77 10.86
C MET A 1 17.09 10.68 9.36
N GLY A 2 16.45 9.61 8.89
CA GLY A 2 16.27 9.32 7.47
C GLY A 2 15.20 10.22 6.84
N LEU A 3 15.40 10.60 5.59
CA LEU A 3 14.50 11.45 4.80
C LEU A 3 13.09 10.84 4.74
N ILE A 4 12.13 11.48 5.41
CA ILE A 4 10.72 11.14 5.35
C ILE A 4 10.13 11.87 4.13
N ASN A 5 10.17 11.22 2.95
CA ASN A 5 9.54 11.78 1.75
C ASN A 5 8.02 11.57 1.84
N LYS A 6 7.31 12.62 2.27
CA LYS A 6 5.85 12.67 2.22
C LYS A 6 5.40 13.02 0.79
N THR A 7 4.74 12.08 0.13
CA THR A 7 4.16 12.28 -1.20
C THR A 7 2.67 12.55 -1.07
N LYS A 8 2.21 13.72 -1.54
CA LYS A 8 0.78 14.01 -1.66
C LYS A 8 0.22 13.23 -2.85
N VAL A 9 -0.83 12.44 -2.63
CA VAL A 9 -1.47 11.61 -3.67
C VAL A 9 -2.79 12.22 -4.10
N THR A 10 -3.64 12.56 -3.13
CA THR A 10 -4.91 13.27 -3.35
C THR A 10 -4.99 14.49 -2.45
N ASP A 11 -6.11 15.21 -2.47
CA ASP A 11 -6.30 16.36 -1.58
C ASP A 11 -6.32 16.00 -0.10
N ASN A 12 -6.81 14.81 0.25
CA ASN A 12 -6.91 14.38 1.64
C ASN A 12 -5.94 13.26 2.03
N LEU A 13 -5.23 12.65 1.06
CA LEU A 13 -4.38 11.49 1.27
C LEU A 13 -2.94 11.75 0.83
N SER A 14 -2.01 11.36 1.68
CA SER A 14 -0.57 11.37 1.42
C SER A 14 0.05 10.07 1.89
N VAL A 15 1.22 9.73 1.37
CA VAL A 15 1.96 8.54 1.78
C VAL A 15 3.36 8.92 2.23
N ILE A 16 3.84 8.24 3.27
CA ILE A 16 5.21 8.28 3.74
C ILE A 16 5.77 6.87 3.61
N ILE A 17 6.95 6.75 3.00
CA ILE A 17 7.69 5.49 2.91
C ILE A 17 8.78 5.51 3.97
N GLY A 18 8.70 4.59 4.92
CA GLY A 18 9.69 4.39 5.98
C GLY A 18 10.44 3.08 5.79
N HIS A 19 11.35 2.78 6.71
CA HIS A 19 12.06 1.51 6.70
C HIS A 19 11.06 0.38 6.96
N GLN A 20 10.85 -0.46 5.95
CA GLN A 20 9.88 -1.56 5.93
C GLN A 20 8.45 -1.14 6.29
N SER A 21 8.10 0.15 6.07
CA SER A 21 6.76 0.68 6.37
C SER A 21 6.23 1.57 5.23
N ILE A 22 4.91 1.55 5.08
CA ILE A 22 4.17 2.49 4.22
C ILE A 22 3.07 3.08 5.11
N ASP A 23 3.18 4.36 5.40
CA ASP A 23 2.24 5.07 6.27
C ASP A 23 1.32 5.96 5.42
N VAL A 24 0.02 5.69 5.48
CA VAL A 24 -1.00 6.52 4.82
C VAL A 24 -1.42 7.63 5.77
N ILE A 25 -1.09 8.87 5.42
CA ILE A 25 -1.49 10.05 6.17
C ILE A 25 -2.79 10.60 5.57
N LYS A 26 -3.85 10.57 6.35
CA LYS A 26 -5.18 11.08 6.01
C LYS A 26 -5.49 12.36 6.79
N LYS A 27 -6.31 13.23 6.21
CA LYS A 27 -6.91 14.36 6.94
C LYS A 27 -7.83 13.84 8.05
N GLU A 28 -7.91 14.54 9.19
CA GLU A 28 -8.63 14.09 10.41
C GLU A 28 -10.07 13.57 10.16
N GLN A 29 -10.78 14.15 9.18
CA GLN A 29 -12.18 13.82 8.89
C GLN A 29 -12.36 12.82 7.74
N PHE A 30 -11.29 12.19 7.27
CA PHE A 30 -11.40 11.24 6.17
C PHE A 30 -12.16 9.97 6.62
N PRO A 31 -13.21 9.52 5.89
CA PRO A 31 -14.17 8.53 6.41
C PRO A 31 -13.67 7.08 6.40
N PHE A 32 -12.41 6.84 6.03
CA PHE A 32 -11.81 5.52 5.98
C PHE A 32 -10.53 5.44 6.82
N ASP A 33 -10.32 4.28 7.41
CA ASP A 33 -9.01 3.80 7.78
C ASP A 33 -8.35 3.06 6.64
N LEU A 34 -7.11 3.44 6.33
CA LEU A 34 -6.43 3.05 5.11
C LEU A 34 -5.10 2.41 5.45
N GLN A 35 -4.83 1.26 4.85
CA GLN A 35 -3.57 0.57 5.01
C GLN A 35 -3.04 0.13 3.65
N ILE A 36 -1.75 0.34 3.46
CA ILE A 36 -0.97 -0.19 2.34
C ILE A 36 0.23 -0.89 2.97
N ARG A 37 0.48 -2.14 2.60
CA ARG A 37 1.59 -2.90 3.17
C ARG A 37 2.11 -3.94 2.19
N PHE A 38 3.38 -4.30 2.34
CA PHE A 38 3.94 -5.49 1.70
C PHE A 38 3.79 -6.67 2.65
N VAL A 39 3.02 -7.67 2.22
CA VAL A 39 2.78 -8.89 2.98
C VAL A 39 3.66 -10.00 2.42
N LYS A 40 4.38 -10.69 3.30
CA LYS A 40 5.17 -11.86 2.94
C LYS A 40 4.23 -13.01 2.56
N VAL A 41 4.34 -13.52 1.34
CA VAL A 41 3.35 -14.46 0.77
C VAL A 41 3.75 -15.92 1.00
N SER A 42 5.04 -16.26 0.95
CA SER A 42 5.60 -17.56 1.36
C SER A 42 7.12 -17.62 1.20
N ASN A 43 7.71 -18.67 1.81
CA ASN A 43 9.15 -18.85 2.02
C ASN A 43 9.74 -20.04 1.24
N ARG A 44 9.10 -20.53 0.17
CA ARG A 44 9.51 -21.79 -0.49
C ARG A 44 9.74 -21.63 -1.98
N GLN A 45 10.98 -21.30 -2.35
CA GLN A 45 11.61 -21.85 -3.54
C GLN A 45 12.79 -22.71 -3.05
N LEU A 46 12.63 -24.03 -3.14
CA LEU A 46 13.72 -24.98 -2.94
C LEU A 46 14.49 -25.00 -4.26
N ASP A 47 15.57 -24.23 -4.33
CA ASP A 47 16.52 -24.41 -5.43
C ASP A 47 17.18 -25.78 -5.20
N SER A 48 16.88 -26.73 -6.07
CA SER A 48 17.12 -28.16 -5.83
C SER A 48 18.56 -28.59 -6.12
N GLU A 49 19.50 -27.64 -6.19
CA GLU A 49 20.89 -27.88 -6.60
C GLU A 49 21.96 -27.23 -5.68
N GLN A 50 21.59 -26.66 -4.52
CA GLN A 50 22.56 -26.13 -3.55
C GLN A 50 22.32 -26.65 -2.13
N GLU A 51 23.38 -27.15 -1.50
CA GLU A 51 23.38 -27.70 -0.13
C GLU A 51 23.07 -26.67 0.98
N THR A 52 22.84 -25.40 0.61
CA THR A 52 22.38 -24.35 1.50
C THR A 52 21.17 -23.65 0.90
N PRO A 53 19.99 -23.74 1.52
CA PRO A 53 18.79 -23.13 0.96
C PRO A 53 18.87 -21.60 1.08
N VAL A 54 19.06 -20.92 -0.05
CA VAL A 54 18.99 -19.45 -0.13
C VAL A 54 17.51 -19.06 -0.19
N PHE A 55 16.88 -18.91 0.97
CA PHE A 55 15.49 -18.49 1.07
C PHE A 55 15.35 -16.99 0.84
N THR A 56 15.14 -16.56 -0.42
CA THR A 56 14.76 -15.18 -0.70
C THR A 56 13.27 -15.00 -0.37
N PRO A 57 12.89 -14.16 0.60
CA PRO A 57 11.49 -13.96 0.95
C PRO A 57 10.74 -13.20 -0.17
N THR A 58 9.53 -13.64 -0.44
CA THR A 58 8.67 -13.02 -1.46
C THR A 58 7.53 -12.25 -0.83
N TYR A 59 7.30 -11.03 -1.32
CA TYR A 59 6.29 -10.10 -0.84
C TYR A 59 5.25 -9.79 -1.90
N GLN A 60 4.05 -9.41 -1.49
CA GLN A 60 3.01 -8.86 -2.35
C GLN A 60 2.44 -7.61 -1.70
N MET A 61 2.12 -6.62 -2.52
CA MET A 61 1.43 -5.42 -2.04
C MET A 61 -0.04 -5.75 -1.73
N ALA A 62 -0.50 -5.33 -0.56
CA ALA A 62 -1.88 -5.46 -0.12
C ALA A 62 -2.43 -4.08 0.28
N PHE A 63 -3.72 -3.89 0.01
CA PHE A 63 -4.46 -2.67 0.33
C PHE A 63 -5.65 -3.01 1.23
N MET A 64 -6.02 -2.06 2.09
CA MET A 64 -7.22 -2.16 2.91
C MET A 64 -7.82 -0.78 3.11
N ALA A 65 -9.15 -0.70 2.99
CA ALA A 65 -9.93 0.48 3.34
C ALA A 65 -11.11 0.04 4.20
N ILE A 66 -11.17 0.53 5.43
CA ILE A 66 -12.22 0.20 6.41
C ILE A 66 -12.99 1.49 6.70
N PRO A 67 -14.32 1.54 6.49
CA PRO A 67 -15.11 2.69 6.91
C PRO A 67 -14.98 2.91 8.44
N ASN A 68 -14.82 4.16 8.87
CA ASN A 68 -14.66 4.45 10.30
C ASN A 68 -15.95 4.19 11.11
N ASN A 69 -17.11 4.29 10.46
CA ASN A 69 -18.43 4.14 11.07
C ASN A 69 -19.31 3.20 10.24
N ASP A 70 -20.38 2.71 10.85
CA ASP A 70 -21.43 1.98 10.12
C ASP A 70 -22.01 2.84 8.99
N LEU A 71 -22.10 2.25 7.81
CA LEU A 71 -22.55 2.93 6.60
C LEU A 71 -24.06 3.14 6.64
N SER A 72 -24.47 4.31 7.11
CA SER A 72 -25.84 4.81 7.00
C SER A 72 -25.80 6.25 6.49
N PHE A 73 -26.71 6.57 5.57
CA PHE A 73 -26.78 7.89 4.95
C PHE A 73 -28.20 8.42 5.14
N THR A 74 -28.31 9.64 5.64
CA THR A 74 -29.61 10.28 5.91
C THR A 74 -30.03 11.24 4.80
N ASN A 75 -29.07 11.67 3.97
CA ASN A 75 -29.31 12.64 2.90
C ASN A 75 -28.33 12.44 1.73
N THR A 76 -28.61 13.14 0.62
CA THR A 76 -27.81 13.02 -0.62
C THR A 76 -26.44 13.70 -0.55
N GLU A 77 -26.23 14.65 0.36
CA GLU A 77 -24.95 15.35 0.50
C GLU A 77 -23.90 14.46 1.18
N GLU A 78 -24.31 13.67 2.17
CA GLU A 78 -23.47 12.64 2.79
C GLU A 78 -23.02 11.62 1.76
N ILE A 79 -23.93 11.14 0.90
CA ILE A 79 -23.60 10.21 -0.20
C ILE A 79 -22.58 10.83 -1.16
N LYS A 80 -22.77 12.09 -1.55
CA LYS A 80 -21.83 12.80 -2.44
C LYS A 80 -20.44 12.91 -1.81
N THR A 81 -20.38 13.23 -0.52
CA THR A 81 -19.11 13.37 0.22
C THR A 81 -18.40 12.03 0.34
N PHE A 82 -19.13 10.98 0.71
CA PHE A 82 -18.61 9.63 0.80
C PHE A 82 -18.13 9.10 -0.56
N SER A 83 -18.87 9.35 -1.63
CA SER A 83 -18.48 8.99 -3.00
C SER A 83 -17.19 9.67 -3.45
N LYS A 84 -16.99 10.95 -3.10
CA LYS A 84 -15.71 11.65 -3.33
C LYS A 84 -14.57 10.99 -2.57
N ALA A 85 -14.78 10.65 -1.30
CA ALA A 85 -13.77 9.97 -0.51
C ALA A 85 -13.42 8.58 -1.09
N LEU A 86 -14.41 7.81 -1.54
CA LEU A 86 -14.18 6.53 -2.24
C LEU A 86 -13.33 6.70 -3.50
N LYS A 87 -13.58 7.77 -4.28
CA LYS A 87 -12.76 8.09 -5.44
C LYS A 87 -11.31 8.35 -5.05
N GLU A 88 -11.08 9.12 -3.98
CA GLU A 88 -9.71 9.36 -3.48
C GLU A 88 -9.02 8.07 -2.99
N VAL A 89 -9.75 7.16 -2.31
CA VAL A 89 -9.21 5.86 -1.91
C VAL A 89 -8.80 5.04 -3.13
N LYS A 90 -9.64 5.03 -4.17
CA LYS A 90 -9.34 4.37 -5.43
C LYS A 90 -8.07 4.95 -6.06
N ASP A 91 -7.99 6.26 -6.21
CA ASP A 91 -6.86 6.97 -6.80
C ASP A 91 -5.56 6.68 -6.00
N LEU A 92 -5.65 6.58 -4.66
CA LEU A 92 -4.53 6.17 -3.81
C LEU A 92 -4.05 4.75 -4.12
N PHE A 93 -4.96 3.79 -4.27
CA PHE A 93 -4.58 2.40 -4.54
C PHE A 93 -4.00 2.22 -5.94
N GLU A 94 -4.53 2.94 -6.94
CA GLU A 94 -3.94 2.99 -8.29
C GLU A 94 -2.54 3.59 -8.25
N PHE A 95 -2.36 4.72 -7.57
CA PHE A 95 -1.04 5.34 -7.40
C PHE A 95 -0.04 4.40 -6.72
N ALA A 96 -0.46 3.72 -5.64
CA ALA A 96 0.40 2.77 -4.94
C ALA A 96 0.80 1.58 -5.83
N LYS A 97 -0.13 1.07 -6.64
CA LYS A 97 0.14 -0.01 -7.59
C LYS A 97 1.15 0.42 -8.66
N ASP A 98 1.01 1.63 -9.19
CA ASP A 98 1.91 2.17 -10.22
C ASP A 98 3.32 2.45 -9.67
N ASN A 99 3.44 2.70 -8.36
CA ASN A 99 4.71 3.01 -7.69
C ASN A 99 5.28 1.85 -6.85
N LYS A 100 4.68 0.66 -6.93
CA LYS A 100 4.97 -0.46 -6.01
C LYS A 100 6.43 -0.88 -5.98
N ASP A 101 7.11 -0.93 -7.12
CA ASP A 101 8.51 -1.35 -7.20
C ASP A 101 9.41 -0.31 -6.53
N ASN A 102 9.21 0.97 -6.86
CA ASN A 102 9.95 2.08 -6.24
C ASN A 102 9.73 2.15 -4.72
N TRP A 103 8.49 1.93 -4.25
CA TRP A 103 8.20 1.92 -2.81
C TRP A 103 8.81 0.72 -2.09
N PHE A 104 8.81 -0.45 -2.72
CA PHE A 104 9.44 -1.65 -2.18
C PHE A 104 10.95 -1.45 -2.01
N GLU A 105 11.61 -0.90 -3.02
CA GLU A 105 13.03 -0.57 -3.00
C GLU A 105 13.35 0.54 -1.97
N THR A 106 12.56 1.62 -1.97
CA THR A 106 12.75 2.76 -1.05
C THR A 106 12.55 2.35 0.41
N ALA A 107 11.60 1.45 0.68
CA ALA A 107 11.36 0.94 2.03
C ALA A 107 12.41 -0.08 2.48
N LEU A 108 13.35 -0.50 1.61
CA LEU A 108 14.43 -1.42 1.94
C LEU A 108 13.93 -2.78 2.47
N PHE A 109 12.88 -3.33 1.85
CA PHE A 109 12.48 -4.71 2.13
C PHE A 109 13.53 -5.68 1.59
N GLU A 110 14.02 -6.57 2.46
CA GLU A 110 14.91 -7.66 2.06
C GLU A 110 14.08 -8.74 1.37
N GLY A 111 14.15 -8.86 0.05
CA GLY A 111 13.39 -9.87 -0.71
C GLY A 111 13.03 -9.44 -2.13
N VAL A 112 12.03 -10.12 -2.69
CA VAL A 112 11.48 -9.81 -4.03
C VAL A 112 9.98 -9.56 -3.98
N LEU A 113 9.49 -8.65 -4.82
CA LEU A 113 8.07 -8.38 -4.99
C LEU A 113 7.48 -9.36 -6.05
N LEU A 114 6.43 -10.09 -5.70
CA LEU A 114 5.79 -11.17 -6.49
C LEU A 114 5.16 -10.70 -7.82
N GLU A 115 5.17 -9.41 -8.14
CA GLU A 115 4.61 -8.89 -9.38
C GLU A 115 5.61 -8.04 -10.16
N ARG A 116 6.85 -8.52 -10.37
CA ARG A 116 7.66 -8.04 -11.49
C ARG A 116 6.98 -8.48 -12.80
N VAL A 117 5.93 -7.76 -13.20
CA VAL A 117 5.41 -7.81 -14.56
C VAL A 117 6.31 -6.88 -15.37
N GLY A 118 7.44 -7.40 -15.85
CA GLY A 118 8.45 -6.61 -16.53
C GLY A 118 9.76 -7.34 -16.70
N GLY A 119 9.71 -8.51 -17.34
CA GLY A 119 10.87 -9.25 -17.80
C GLY A 119 10.42 -10.13 -18.96
N ASN A 120 10.19 -9.50 -20.12
CA ASN A 120 10.26 -10.21 -21.39
C ASN A 120 11.74 -10.41 -21.75
#